data_AF-A0A328PPK4-F1
#
_entry.id   AF-A0A328PPK4-F1
#
_cell.length_a   1.000
_cell.length_b   1.000
_cell.length_c   1.000
_cell.angle_alpha   90.00
_cell.angle_beta   90.00
_cell.angle_gamma   90.00
#
_symmetry.space_group_name_H-M   'P 1'
#
loop_
_entity.id
_entity.type
_entity.pdbx_description
1 polymer ?
#
loop_
_entity_poly.entity_id
_entity_poly.type
_entity_poly.pdbx_seq_one_letter_code
_entity_poly.pdbx_strand_id
1 'polypeptide(L)'
;MAESVNKPKTNLSEKQIEDILIKLLLVDPKPIPFNVLKSKFFRYIRFHHSQAFLSDETFSCTLNSLKQRYLIGENQYGKWYIDYLDYKPSGRFGKGFIDINEQGNGFITVKQGAEKFKKSSHFVHRKNLNGAKSGNYVKFEELEPQFKKKRVSRFSLIDATVVEILEEPNDSNVAN
;
A
#
# COMPACT_ATOMS: atom_id res chain seq x y z
N MET A 1 -29.17 13.23 -28.02
CA MET A 1 -29.77 13.18 -26.67
C MET A 1 -28.96 12.19 -25.87
N ALA A 2 -28.15 12.65 -24.92
CA ALA A 2 -27.39 11.76 -24.04
C ALA A 2 -28.29 11.41 -22.85
N GLU A 3 -28.66 10.14 -22.73
CA GLU A 3 -29.37 9.62 -21.56
C GLU A 3 -28.48 9.79 -20.33
N SER A 4 -28.91 10.66 -19.42
CA SER A 4 -28.31 10.77 -18.10
C SER A 4 -28.56 9.46 -17.35
N VAL A 5 -27.56 8.59 -17.33
CA VAL A 5 -27.54 7.38 -16.49
C VAL A 5 -27.77 7.83 -15.05
N ASN A 6 -28.98 7.62 -14.57
CA ASN A 6 -29.44 8.02 -13.24
C ASN A 6 -28.73 7.09 -12.24
N LYS A 7 -27.53 7.48 -11.80
CA LYS A 7 -26.79 6.74 -10.76
C LYS A 7 -27.68 6.70 -9.51
N PRO A 8 -27.95 5.52 -8.92
CA PRO A 8 -28.70 5.44 -7.68
C PRO A 8 -27.97 6.30 -6.64
N LYS A 9 -28.65 7.33 -6.13
CA LYS A 9 -28.13 8.22 -5.09
C LYS A 9 -28.01 7.41 -3.80
N THR A 10 -26.81 6.93 -3.51
CA THR A 10 -26.46 6.48 -2.17
C THR A 10 -26.23 7.71 -1.29
N ASN A 11 -26.64 7.62 -0.03
CA ASN A 11 -26.40 8.66 0.97
C ASN A 11 -24.98 8.54 1.56
N LEU A 12 -24.22 7.51 1.16
CA LEU A 12 -22.85 7.28 1.58
C LEU A 12 -21.87 7.99 0.63
N SER A 13 -21.00 8.80 1.20
CA SER A 13 -19.83 9.33 0.48
C SER A 13 -18.86 8.20 0.10
N GLU A 14 -18.08 8.42 -0.96
CA GLU A 14 -17.03 7.47 -1.39
C GLU A 14 -16.07 7.12 -0.24
N LYS A 15 -15.69 8.12 0.57
CA LYS A 15 -14.83 7.93 1.75
C LYS A 15 -15.45 6.99 2.78
N GLN A 16 -16.75 7.09 3.05
CA GLN A 16 -17.42 6.17 3.99
C GLN A 16 -17.43 4.73 3.47
N ILE A 17 -17.61 4.54 2.15
CA ILE A 17 -17.56 3.22 1.52
C ILE A 17 -16.16 2.61 1.67
N GLU A 18 -15.12 3.42 1.43
CA GLU A 18 -13.72 3.04 1.64
C GLU A 18 -13.44 2.66 3.10
N ASP A 19 -13.86 3.48 4.05
CA ASP A 19 -13.65 3.25 5.49
C ASP A 19 -14.31 1.95 5.96
N ILE A 20 -15.49 1.62 5.43
CA ILE A 20 -16.19 0.35 5.73
C ILE A 20 -15.38 -0.84 5.22
N LEU A 21 -14.86 -0.79 3.98
CA LEU A 21 -14.04 -1.85 3.41
C LEU A 21 -12.75 -2.08 4.21
N ILE A 22 -12.07 -0.99 4.57
CA ILE A 22 -10.87 -1.02 5.42
C ILE A 22 -11.22 -1.65 6.78
N LYS A 23 -12.29 -1.19 7.43
CA LYS A 23 -12.74 -1.73 8.72
C LYS A 23 -12.98 -3.23 8.65
N LEU A 24 -13.66 -3.72 7.61
CA LEU A 24 -13.95 -5.15 7.45
C LEU A 24 -12.72 -6.00 7.25
N LEU A 25 -11.70 -5.47 6.58
CA LEU A 25 -10.42 -6.17 6.37
C LEU A 25 -9.49 -6.04 7.59
N LEU A 26 -9.62 -5.00 8.43
CA LEU A 26 -8.87 -4.87 9.69
C LEU A 26 -9.31 -5.87 10.76
N VAL A 27 -10.60 -6.23 10.78
CA VAL A 27 -11.13 -7.19 11.77
C VAL A 27 -10.58 -8.60 11.56
N ASP A 28 -10.22 -8.97 10.33
CA ASP A 28 -9.74 -10.31 9.99
C ASP A 28 -8.24 -10.30 9.64
N PRO A 29 -7.37 -10.88 10.47
CA PRO A 29 -5.93 -10.93 10.17
C PRO A 29 -5.60 -11.85 8.98
N LYS A 30 -6.58 -12.62 8.47
CA LYS A 30 -6.38 -13.53 7.34
C LYS A 30 -6.92 -12.92 6.04
N PRO A 31 -6.27 -13.19 4.90
CA PRO A 31 -6.82 -12.81 3.59
C PRO A 31 -8.21 -13.41 3.35
N ILE A 32 -9.16 -12.56 2.96
CA ILE A 32 -10.58 -12.89 2.79
C ILE A 32 -10.91 -13.10 1.30
N PRO A 33 -11.56 -14.21 0.91
CA PRO A 33 -12.03 -14.38 -0.47
C PRO A 33 -12.99 -13.27 -0.92
N PHE A 34 -12.91 -12.85 -2.19
CA PHE A 34 -13.74 -11.77 -2.75
C PHE A 34 -15.23 -11.88 -2.41
N ASN A 35 -15.86 -13.04 -2.67
CA ASN A 35 -17.28 -13.25 -2.42
C ASN A 35 -17.64 -13.15 -0.93
N VAL A 36 -16.73 -13.56 -0.05
CA VAL A 36 -16.92 -13.46 1.40
C VAL A 36 -16.82 -12.01 1.84
N LEU A 37 -15.83 -11.26 1.34
CA LEU A 37 -15.70 -9.83 1.62
C LEU A 37 -16.92 -9.05 1.12
N LYS A 38 -17.36 -9.31 -0.11
CA LYS A 38 -18.56 -8.73 -0.72
C LYS A 38 -19.80 -9.00 0.12
N SER A 39 -20.01 -10.26 0.54
CA SER A 39 -21.14 -10.63 1.40
C SER A 39 -21.10 -9.92 2.75
N LYS A 40 -19.92 -9.85 3.40
CA LYS A 40 -19.71 -9.11 4.65
C LYS A 40 -20.01 -7.62 4.47
N PHE A 41 -19.54 -7.03 3.37
CA PHE A 41 -19.75 -5.63 3.04
C PHE A 41 -21.24 -5.29 2.89
N PHE A 42 -21.98 -5.99 2.02
CA PHE A 42 -23.39 -5.71 1.83
C PHE A 42 -24.24 -6.03 3.07
N ARG A 43 -23.85 -7.04 3.86
CA ARG A 43 -24.48 -7.30 5.16
C ARG A 43 -24.28 -6.13 6.12
N TYR A 44 -23.07 -5.57 6.18
CA TYR A 44 -22.76 -4.39 7.00
C TYR A 44 -23.59 -3.18 6.56
N ILE A 45 -23.63 -2.90 5.26
CA ILE A 45 -24.41 -1.79 4.69
C ILE A 45 -25.89 -1.95 5.04
N ARG A 46 -26.47 -3.14 4.83
CA ARG A 46 -27.88 -3.38 5.16
C ARG A 46 -28.20 -3.18 6.64
N PHE A 47 -27.27 -3.53 7.53
CA PHE A 47 -27.48 -3.43 8.98
C PHE A 47 -27.26 -2.02 9.53
N HIS A 48 -26.23 -1.31 9.06
CA HIS A 48 -25.83 0.01 9.59
C HIS A 48 -26.31 1.20 8.74
N HIS A 49 -26.64 0.96 7.48
CA HIS A 49 -27.03 1.96 6.50
C HIS A 49 -28.23 1.42 5.68
N SER A 50 -29.32 1.07 6.36
CA SER A 50 -30.48 0.38 5.76
C SER A 50 -31.14 1.11 4.59
N GLN A 51 -30.94 2.43 4.47
CA GLN A 51 -31.43 3.24 3.35
C GLN A 51 -30.41 3.44 2.23
N ALA A 52 -29.16 3.00 2.40
CA ALA A 52 -28.14 3.11 1.38
C ALA A 52 -28.25 1.94 0.40
N PHE A 53 -28.36 2.25 -0.88
CA PHE A 53 -28.28 1.28 -1.97
C PHE A 53 -26.95 1.44 -2.70
N LEU A 54 -26.13 0.39 -2.68
CA LEU A 54 -24.86 0.34 -3.38
C LEU A 54 -24.90 -0.76 -4.42
N SER A 55 -24.33 -0.51 -5.59
CA SER A 55 -24.22 -1.52 -6.63
C SER A 55 -22.95 -2.37 -6.46
N ASP A 56 -22.94 -3.54 -7.09
CA ASP A 56 -21.77 -4.41 -7.15
C ASP A 56 -20.58 -3.73 -7.85
N GLU A 57 -20.85 -2.87 -8.83
CA GLU A 57 -19.84 -2.06 -9.50
C GLU A 57 -19.22 -1.07 -8.53
N THR A 58 -20.02 -0.45 -7.66
CA THR A 58 -19.49 0.51 -6.66
C THR A 58 -18.54 -0.20 -5.70
N PHE A 59 -18.94 -1.37 -5.19
CA PHE A 59 -18.06 -2.20 -4.35
C PHE A 59 -16.75 -2.54 -5.07
N SER A 60 -16.83 -3.00 -6.32
CA SER A 60 -15.66 -3.44 -7.10
C SER A 60 -14.73 -2.27 -7.45
N CYS A 61 -15.29 -1.11 -7.82
CA CYS A 61 -14.53 0.11 -8.09
C CYS A 61 -13.83 0.62 -6.84
N THR A 62 -14.51 0.66 -5.68
CA THR A 62 -13.88 1.09 -4.43
C THR A 62 -12.76 0.14 -4.01
N LEU A 63 -12.98 -1.18 -4.16
CA LEU A 63 -11.97 -2.19 -3.85
C LEU A 63 -10.72 -2.04 -4.73
N ASN A 64 -10.91 -1.81 -6.03
CA ASN A 64 -9.80 -1.56 -6.96
C ASN A 64 -9.09 -0.23 -6.69
N SER A 65 -9.83 0.83 -6.37
CA SER A 65 -9.25 2.13 -5.96
C SER A 65 -8.37 1.97 -4.72
N LEU A 66 -8.86 1.25 -3.70
CA LEU A 66 -8.10 0.94 -2.49
C LEU A 66 -6.82 0.15 -2.83
N LYS A 67 -6.90 -0.82 -3.73
CA LYS A 67 -5.74 -1.61 -4.18
C LYS A 67 -4.71 -0.77 -4.94
N GLN A 68 -5.15 0.10 -5.86
CA GLN A 68 -4.26 1.00 -6.59
C GLN A 68 -3.54 1.99 -5.67
N ARG A 69 -4.17 2.37 -4.56
CA ARG A 69 -3.57 3.22 -3.51
C ARG A 69 -2.78 2.41 -2.47
N TYR A 70 -2.58 1.11 -2.68
CA TYR A 70 -1.90 0.18 -1.78
C TYR A 70 -2.49 0.18 -0.35
N LEU A 71 -3.80 0.43 -0.21
CA LEU A 71 -4.53 0.30 1.06
C LEU A 71 -4.90 -1.13 1.39
N ILE A 72 -5.12 -1.92 0.35
CA ILE A 72 -5.44 -3.33 0.44
C ILE A 72 -4.68 -4.08 -0.65
N GLY A 73 -4.31 -5.32 -0.36
CA GLY A 73 -3.68 -6.22 -1.30
C GLY A 73 -4.61 -7.35 -1.72
N GLU A 74 -4.25 -8.01 -2.81
CA GLU A 74 -4.88 -9.24 -3.28
C GLU A 74 -3.78 -10.27 -3.57
N ASN A 75 -3.93 -11.48 -3.03
CA ASN A 75 -2.96 -12.55 -3.27
C ASN A 75 -3.29 -13.35 -4.54
N GLN A 76 -2.40 -14.27 -4.93
CA GLN A 76 -2.56 -15.14 -6.10
C GLN A 76 -3.82 -16.02 -6.10
N TYR A 77 -4.52 -16.13 -4.97
CA TYR A 77 -5.76 -16.91 -4.83
C TYR A 77 -7.02 -16.03 -4.83
N GLY A 78 -6.90 -14.75 -5.19
CA GLY A 78 -8.03 -13.81 -5.20
C GLY A 78 -8.55 -13.46 -3.80
N LYS A 79 -7.69 -13.54 -2.78
CA LYS A 79 -8.03 -13.17 -1.40
C LYS A 79 -7.45 -11.81 -1.06
N TRP A 80 -8.29 -11.00 -0.45
CA TRP A 80 -8.07 -9.59 -0.16
C TRP A 80 -7.64 -9.40 1.30
N TYR A 81 -6.70 -8.50 1.55
CA TYR A 81 -6.15 -8.25 2.88
C TYR A 81 -5.78 -6.76 3.02
N ILE A 82 -5.69 -6.25 4.25
CA ILE A 82 -5.11 -4.93 4.51
C ILE A 82 -3.61 -4.98 4.18
N ASP A 83 -3.15 -4.12 3.26
CA ASP A 83 -1.73 -4.00 2.93
C ASP A 83 -1.00 -3.13 3.98
N TYR A 84 -1.71 -2.21 4.63
CA TYR A 84 -1.26 -1.47 5.81
C TYR A 84 -1.42 -2.28 7.10
N LEU A 85 -0.57 -3.29 7.28
CA LEU A 85 -0.39 -3.81 8.63
C LEU A 85 0.21 -2.68 9.49
N ASP A 86 -0.11 -2.66 10.78
CA ASP A 86 0.65 -1.89 11.75
C ASP A 86 2.10 -2.39 11.69
N TYR A 87 2.91 -1.69 10.89
CA TYR A 87 4.30 -1.98 10.73
C TYR A 87 5.04 -1.37 11.92
N LYS A 88 5.87 -2.16 12.56
CA LYS A 88 6.81 -1.66 13.55
C LYS A 88 8.17 -1.44 12.88
N PRO A 89 8.91 -0.40 13.30
CA PRO A 89 10.31 -0.28 12.96
C PRO A 89 11.05 -1.56 13.37
N SER A 90 11.82 -2.14 12.45
CA SER A 90 12.53 -3.40 12.69
C SER A 90 13.87 -3.22 13.42
N GLY A 91 14.38 -1.99 13.51
CA GLY A 91 15.74 -1.68 13.93
C GLY A 91 16.80 -1.95 12.86
N ARG A 92 16.44 -2.42 11.67
CA ARG A 92 17.37 -2.65 10.56
C ARG A 92 17.41 -1.44 9.66
N PHE A 93 18.59 -0.86 9.54
CA PHE A 93 18.81 0.34 8.73
C PHE A 93 19.58 0.01 7.45
N GLY A 94 19.21 0.70 6.38
CA GLY A 94 19.93 0.70 5.12
C GLY A 94 20.14 2.11 4.60
N LYS A 95 20.92 2.23 3.53
CA LYS A 95 21.10 3.47 2.78
C LYS A 95 20.94 3.20 1.29
N GLY A 96 20.35 4.14 0.56
CA GLY A 96 20.16 3.99 -0.88
C GLY A 96 19.55 5.22 -1.53
N PHE A 97 19.43 5.18 -2.85
CA PHE A 97 18.76 6.22 -3.61
C PHE A 97 17.28 5.89 -3.75
N ILE A 98 16.44 6.89 -3.51
CA ILE A 98 14.99 6.73 -3.66
C ILE A 98 14.53 7.20 -5.04
N ASP A 99 13.65 6.43 -5.67
CA ASP A 99 12.90 6.83 -6.86
C ASP A 99 11.41 6.84 -6.55
N ILE A 100 10.68 7.85 -7.00
CA ILE A 100 9.26 8.05 -6.67
C ILE A 100 8.42 7.87 -7.93
N ASN A 101 7.43 6.97 -7.87
CA ASN A 101 6.53 6.71 -8.98
C ASN A 101 5.41 7.77 -9.11
N GLU A 102 4.61 7.67 -10.16
CA GLU A 102 3.48 8.58 -10.45
C GLU A 102 2.42 8.65 -9.33
N GLN A 103 2.35 7.62 -8.48
CA GLN A 103 1.41 7.54 -7.36
C GLN A 103 1.98 8.15 -6.07
N GLY A 104 3.22 8.63 -6.11
CA GLY A 104 3.92 9.24 -4.97
C GLY A 104 4.59 8.24 -4.04
N ASN A 105 4.67 6.96 -4.40
CA ASN A 105 5.37 5.94 -3.61
C ASN A 105 6.83 5.85 -4.02
N GLY A 106 7.70 5.62 -3.04
CA GLY A 106 9.14 5.48 -3.20
C GLY A 106 9.60 4.03 -3.37
N PHE A 107 10.69 3.84 -4.11
CA PHE A 107 11.42 2.59 -4.23
C PHE A 107 12.90 2.88 -3.98
N ILE A 108 13.50 2.20 -3.01
CA ILE A 108 14.91 2.39 -2.71
C ILE A 108 15.73 1.39 -3.52
N THR A 109 16.76 1.93 -4.17
CA THR A 109 17.74 1.19 -4.96
C THR A 109 19.12 1.36 -4.33
N VAL A 110 19.87 0.27 -4.25
CA VAL A 110 21.27 0.30 -3.84
C VAL A 110 22.10 0.35 -5.12
N LYS A 111 22.70 1.51 -5.43
CA LYS A 111 23.69 1.61 -6.51
C LYS A 111 25.01 1.07 -5.98
N GLN A 112 25.49 -0.05 -6.51
CA GLN A 112 26.85 -0.52 -6.25
C GLN A 112 27.62 -0.42 -7.57
N GLY A 113 28.51 0.56 -7.67
CA GLY A 113 29.47 0.76 -8.76
C GLY A 113 28.88 0.85 -10.17
N ALA A 114 28.59 2.07 -10.66
CA ALA A 114 28.35 2.49 -12.06
C ALA A 114 27.41 1.68 -12.99
N GLU A 115 26.96 0.49 -12.63
CA GLU A 115 26.02 -0.33 -13.38
C GLU A 115 24.65 -0.28 -12.71
N LYS A 116 23.64 0.11 -13.50
CA LYS A 116 22.22 0.19 -13.10
C LYS A 116 21.67 -1.19 -12.77
N PHE A 117 21.97 -1.74 -11.59
CA PHE A 117 21.26 -2.91 -11.08
C PHE A 117 19.91 -2.48 -10.47
N LYS A 118 18.88 -2.45 -11.34
CA LYS A 118 17.46 -2.33 -11.00
C LYS A 118 16.95 -3.59 -10.28
N LYS A 119 17.39 -3.82 -9.05
CA LYS A 119 16.57 -4.56 -8.09
C LYS A 119 16.20 -3.59 -6.99
N SER A 120 15.04 -2.94 -7.13
CA SER A 120 14.41 -2.25 -6.01
C SER A 120 14.34 -3.26 -4.86
N SER A 121 15.04 -2.96 -3.77
CA SER A 121 15.09 -3.86 -2.62
C SER A 121 14.01 -3.51 -1.61
N HIS A 122 13.62 -2.23 -1.55
CA HIS A 122 12.68 -1.72 -0.56
C HIS A 122 11.60 -0.85 -1.18
N PHE A 123 10.38 -1.00 -0.70
CA PHE A 123 9.24 -0.15 -1.01
C PHE A 123 9.03 0.86 0.12
N VAL A 124 8.80 2.11 -0.22
CA VAL A 124 8.52 3.20 0.74
C VAL A 124 7.18 3.81 0.38
N HIS A 125 6.17 3.61 1.22
CA HIS A 125 4.89 4.26 1.01
C HIS A 125 5.03 5.80 1.10
N ARG A 126 4.24 6.58 0.34
CA ARG A 126 4.32 8.06 0.31
C ARG A 126 4.32 8.74 1.69
N LYS A 127 3.62 8.15 2.67
CA LYS A 127 3.55 8.67 4.06
C LYS A 127 4.87 8.52 4.83
N ASN A 128 5.71 7.59 4.40
CA ASN A 128 6.98 7.21 5.01
C ASN A 128 8.19 7.82 4.26
N LEU A 129 7.96 8.73 3.31
CA LEU A 129 9.04 9.39 2.55
C LEU A 129 9.83 10.41 3.39
N ASN A 130 9.24 10.91 4.48
CA ASN A 130 9.84 11.92 5.36
C ASN A 130 10.47 13.10 4.59
N GLY A 131 9.75 13.61 3.58
CA GLY A 131 10.20 14.75 2.76
C GLY A 131 11.18 14.41 1.62
N ALA A 132 11.60 13.14 1.48
CA ALA A 132 12.50 12.72 0.42
C ALA A 132 11.87 12.87 -0.97
N LYS A 133 12.70 13.26 -1.94
CA LYS A 133 12.36 13.40 -3.37
C LYS A 133 13.12 12.36 -4.19
N SER A 134 12.61 12.06 -5.39
CA SER A 134 13.32 11.17 -6.31
C SER A 134 14.73 11.70 -6.56
N GLY A 135 15.73 10.81 -6.49
CA GLY A 135 17.14 11.12 -6.59
C GLY A 135 17.85 11.32 -5.25
N ASN A 136 17.15 11.55 -4.13
CA ASN A 136 17.82 11.71 -2.84
C ASN A 136 18.49 10.42 -2.37
N TYR A 137 19.66 10.57 -1.76
CA TYR A 137 20.29 9.53 -0.96
C TYR A 137 19.67 9.55 0.44
N VAL A 138 19.12 8.42 0.89
CA VAL A 138 18.36 8.34 2.14
C VAL A 138 18.86 7.22 3.02
N LYS A 139 18.83 7.45 4.33
CA LYS A 139 18.84 6.40 5.35
C LYS A 139 17.41 5.96 5.58
N PHE A 140 17.18 4.66 5.53
CA PHE A 140 15.86 4.08 5.74
C PHE A 140 15.91 2.99 6.81
N GLU A 141 14.77 2.71 7.40
CA GLU A 141 14.55 1.60 8.34
C GLU A 141 13.54 0.62 7.75
N GLU A 142 13.87 -0.67 7.75
CA GLU A 142 12.94 -1.73 7.32
C GLU A 142 11.75 -1.80 8.29
N LEU A 143 10.58 -2.06 7.74
CA LEU A 143 9.32 -2.18 8.43
C LEU A 143 8.92 -3.65 8.51
N GLU A 144 8.65 -4.13 9.73
CA GLU A 144 8.17 -5.48 9.97
C GLU A 144 6.69 -5.46 10.36
N PRO A 145 5.86 -6.35 9.81
CA PRO A 145 4.47 -6.46 10.27
C PRO A 145 4.45 -6.86 11.74
N GLN A 146 3.62 -6.20 12.56
CA GLN A 146 3.47 -6.52 13.99
C GLN A 146 3.15 -8.00 14.24
N PHE A 147 2.42 -8.64 13.33
CA PHE A 147 2.15 -10.06 13.37
C PHE A 147 3.26 -10.84 12.65
N LYS A 148 3.92 -11.76 13.38
CA LYS A 148 4.92 -12.69 12.80
C LYS A 148 4.27 -13.53 11.69
N LYS A 149 4.39 -13.11 10.42
CA LYS A 149 3.97 -13.92 9.27
C LYS A 149 4.88 -15.16 9.18
N LYS A 150 4.28 -16.35 9.19
CA LYS A 150 4.99 -17.64 9.14
C LYS A 150 5.76 -17.87 7.84
N ARG A 151 5.48 -17.15 6.75
CA ARG A 151 6.23 -17.19 5.48
C ARG A 151 6.04 -15.87 4.72
N VAL A 152 7.02 -14.98 4.78
CA VAL A 152 7.16 -13.90 3.80
C VAL A 152 7.79 -14.53 2.57
N SER A 153 7.19 -14.34 1.39
CA SER A 153 7.77 -14.77 0.13
C SER A 153 9.14 -14.11 -0.02
N ARG A 154 10.18 -14.87 -0.39
CA ARG A 154 11.54 -14.34 -0.64
C ARG A 154 11.61 -13.30 -1.78
N PHE A 155 10.50 -13.05 -2.46
CA PHE A 155 10.37 -12.13 -3.60
C PHE A 155 9.50 -10.90 -3.30
N SER A 156 8.99 -10.75 -2.08
CA SER A 156 8.27 -9.53 -1.69
C SER A 156 9.27 -8.40 -1.45
N LEU A 157 8.99 -7.20 -1.99
CA LEU A 157 9.70 -5.98 -1.61
C LEU A 157 9.59 -5.79 -0.09
N ILE A 158 10.68 -5.37 0.54
CA ILE A 158 10.68 -5.09 1.97
C ILE A 158 10.13 -3.67 2.17
N ASP A 159 9.07 -3.52 2.96
CA ASP A 159 8.56 -2.20 3.33
C ASP A 159 9.61 -1.44 4.15
N ALA A 160 9.73 -0.13 3.94
CA ALA A 160 10.68 0.73 4.64
C ALA A 160 10.09 2.11 4.93
N THR A 161 10.72 2.80 5.87
CA THR A 161 10.50 4.22 6.15
C THR A 161 11.78 5.01 6.01
N VAL A 162 11.72 6.19 5.39
CA VAL A 162 12.85 7.11 5.37
C VAL A 162 13.00 7.71 6.76
N VAL A 163 14.21 7.58 7.30
CA VAL A 163 14.59 8.13 8.60
C VAL A 163 15.23 9.49 8.39
N GLU A 164 16.11 9.60 7.39
CA GLU A 164 16.95 10.76 7.19
C GLU A 164 17.34 10.90 5.71
N ILE A 165 17.39 12.13 5.20
CA ILE A 165 17.95 12.47 3.89
C ILE A 165 19.43 12.79 4.11
N LEU A 166 20.30 12.04 3.43
CA LEU A 166 21.75 12.16 3.55
C LEU A 166 22.31 12.99 2.39
N GLU A 167 23.49 13.56 2.59
CA GLU A 167 24.29 14.08 1.50
C GLU A 167 24.69 12.93 0.56
N GLU A 168 24.72 13.21 -0.74
CA GLU A 168 25.12 12.21 -1.73
C GLU A 168 26.56 11.73 -1.45
N PRO A 169 26.82 10.42 -1.54
CA PRO A 169 28.17 9.92 -1.36
C PRO A 169 29.06 10.49 -2.46
N ASN A 170 29.98 11.39 -2.09
CA ASN A 170 31.03 11.86 -3.00
C ASN A 170 31.87 10.63 -3.43
N ASP A 171 32.02 10.43 -4.75
CA ASP A 171 32.82 9.35 -5.36
C ASP A 171 34.33 9.40 -5.01
N SER A 172 34.77 10.31 -4.15
CA SER A 172 36.18 10.56 -3.82
C SER A 172 36.82 9.58 -2.82
N ASN A 173 36.11 8.55 -2.33
CA ASN A 173 36.65 7.59 -1.36
C ASN A 173 36.67 6.11 -1.82
N VAL A 174 36.52 5.84 -3.13
CA VAL A 174 36.77 4.50 -3.71
C VAL A 174 38.06 4.50 -4.53
N ALA A 175 39.13 5.01 -3.92
CA ALA A 175 40.49 4.83 -4.40
C ALA A 175 41.42 4.84 -3.18
N ASN A 176 41.56 3.68 -2.54
CA ASN A 176 42.76 3.21 -1.85
C ASN A 176 42.59 1.73 -1.47
#